data_AF-A0A931L1S1-F1
#
_entry.id   AF-A0A931L1S1-F1
#
_cell.length_a   1.000
_cell.length_b   1.000
_cell.length_c   1.000
_cell.angle_alpha   90.00
_cell.angle_beta   90.00
_cell.angle_gamma   90.00
#
_symmetry.space_group_name_H-M   'P 1'
#
loop_
_entity.id
_entity.type
_entity.pdbx_description
1 polymer ?
#
loop_
_entity_poly.entity_id
_entity_poly.type
_entity_poly.pdbx_seq_one_letter_code
_entity_poly.pdbx_strand_id
1 'polypeptide(L)'
;MPLFKRKIDRHLFFALIISSGAISSTCAQEQSEEESAPIELEGPVLGSDADHENRSVNGDKADEDAPANARMAAGGRVLGEARAALRTKGCEAAAPAYRVAAGMGEGFEAAQHELGDCLLTITGRNETETALFRQEGMFWLNRAAFAGNARAQRRLAILHASPIGGAHDQELALSWSLVYGKNPEADLYGQGPLPSTMVEGLMNDLPDAAVVNAKEFAASFEPLVLQSYEPSERSGKDRGSFEDRREEFERRRRQGGRRGPGIDSN
;
A
#
# COMPACT_ATOMS: atom_id res chain seq x y z
N MET A 1 8.58 -3.23 -54.39
CA MET A 1 9.95 -2.75 -54.72
C MET A 1 10.40 -1.82 -53.59
N PRO A 2 11.68 -1.89 -53.17
CA PRO A 2 12.14 -2.36 -51.85
C PRO A 2 12.12 -1.28 -50.75
N LEU A 3 11.81 -1.57 -49.48
CA LEU A 3 12.55 -2.29 -48.42
C LEU A 3 13.92 -1.66 -48.07
N PHE A 4 13.95 -0.80 -47.05
CA PHE A 4 15.17 -0.43 -46.33
C PHE A 4 15.12 -0.98 -44.89
N LYS A 5 15.76 -2.13 -44.70
CA LYS A 5 16.20 -2.62 -43.40
C LYS A 5 17.50 -1.90 -43.05
N ARG A 6 17.63 -1.33 -41.85
CA ARG A 6 18.95 -1.13 -41.24
C ARG A 6 19.00 -1.87 -39.91
N LYS A 7 19.74 -2.96 -39.96
CA LYS A 7 20.25 -3.78 -38.88
C LYS A 7 21.57 -3.13 -38.46
N ILE A 8 21.81 -2.90 -37.18
CA ILE A 8 23.16 -2.67 -36.66
C ILE A 8 23.36 -3.69 -35.55
N ASP A 9 24.20 -4.69 -35.86
CA ASP A 9 24.67 -5.71 -34.94
C ASP A 9 25.85 -5.17 -34.11
N ARG A 10 25.72 -5.32 -32.79
CA ARG A 10 26.65 -5.87 -31.78
C ARG A 10 28.19 -5.69 -31.91
N HIS A 11 28.77 -5.37 -30.75
CA HIS A 11 30.11 -5.72 -30.22
C HIS A 11 31.31 -4.80 -30.51
N LEU A 12 31.76 -4.12 -29.44
CA LEU A 12 33.16 -3.77 -29.09
C LEU A 12 33.16 -3.48 -27.57
N PHE A 13 33.38 -4.47 -26.71
CA PHE A 13 34.66 -4.92 -26.12
C PHE A 13 35.49 -3.80 -25.43
N PHE A 14 35.52 -3.89 -24.09
CA PHE A 14 36.63 -3.66 -23.15
C PHE A 14 37.44 -2.36 -23.21
N ALA A 15 37.41 -1.60 -22.10
CA ALA A 15 38.62 -1.11 -21.43
C ALA A 15 38.35 -0.78 -19.96
N LEU A 16 38.99 -1.56 -19.11
CA LEU A 16 39.19 -1.43 -17.67
C LEU A 16 40.17 -0.29 -17.39
N ILE A 17 39.83 0.66 -16.50
CA ILE A 17 40.83 1.48 -15.80
C ILE A 17 40.55 1.41 -14.30
N ILE A 18 41.38 0.61 -13.64
CA ILE A 18 41.63 0.65 -12.20
C ILE A 18 42.56 1.84 -11.97
N SER A 19 42.15 2.79 -11.14
CA SER A 19 43.09 3.71 -10.50
C SER A 19 42.99 3.53 -8.99
N SER A 20 43.94 2.77 -8.47
CA SER A 20 44.30 2.75 -7.05
C SER A 20 44.97 4.07 -6.70
N GLY A 21 44.41 4.79 -5.73
CA GLY A 21 45.04 5.93 -5.07
C GLY A 21 44.98 5.71 -3.56
N ALA A 22 46.05 5.14 -3.02
CA ALA A 22 46.27 5.01 -1.59
C ALA A 22 46.56 6.39 -0.98
N ILE A 23 45.90 6.73 0.13
CA ILE A 23 46.43 7.69 1.10
C ILE A 23 46.30 7.03 2.47
N SER A 24 47.46 6.69 3.03
CA SER A 24 47.62 6.16 4.38
C SER A 24 47.40 7.26 5.43
N SER A 25 46.63 6.89 6.45
CA SER A 25 46.92 7.02 7.88
C SER A 25 47.49 8.35 8.42
N THR A 26 46.71 9.02 9.27
CA THR A 26 47.24 9.53 10.54
C THR A 26 46.14 9.51 11.61
N CYS A 27 46.43 8.83 12.72
CA CYS A 27 45.66 8.83 13.96
C CYS A 27 45.60 10.21 14.61
N ALA A 28 44.46 10.54 15.20
CA ALA A 28 44.39 11.29 16.46
C ALA A 28 43.11 10.86 17.20
N GLN A 29 43.30 10.10 18.28
CA GLN A 29 42.30 9.89 19.33
C GLN A 29 42.28 11.13 20.20
N GLU A 30 41.10 11.74 20.39
CA GLU A 30 40.79 12.52 21.58
C GLU A 30 39.48 11.98 22.14
N GLN A 31 39.61 11.28 23.26
CA GLN A 31 38.51 10.89 24.14
C GLN A 31 38.11 12.13 24.95
N SER A 32 36.84 12.51 24.89
CA SER A 32 36.21 13.27 25.96
C SER A 32 35.02 12.45 26.44
N GLU A 33 35.15 11.99 27.68
CA GLU A 33 34.11 11.38 28.48
C GLU A 33 33.14 12.50 28.87
N GLU A 34 31.88 12.38 28.48
CA GLU A 34 30.80 13.10 29.15
C GLU A 34 29.73 12.07 29.56
N GLU A 35 29.93 11.59 30.76
CA GLU A 35 29.04 10.82 31.59
C GLU A 35 27.76 11.62 31.84
N SER A 36 26.62 11.14 31.32
CA SER A 36 25.30 11.63 31.74
C SER A 36 24.39 10.44 32.04
N ALA A 37 23.94 10.44 33.29
CA ALA A 37 23.19 9.40 33.98
C ALA A 37 21.82 9.08 33.33
N PRO A 38 21.27 7.87 33.57
CA PRO A 38 19.97 7.47 33.06
C PRO A 38 18.84 8.24 33.77
N ILE A 39 17.96 8.84 32.97
CA ILE A 39 16.70 9.41 33.44
C ILE A 39 15.68 8.27 33.53
N GLU A 40 15.34 7.87 34.76
CA GLU A 40 14.19 7.04 35.07
C GLU A 40 12.91 7.80 34.72
N LEU A 41 12.19 7.32 33.69
CA LEU A 41 10.81 7.70 33.42
C LEU A 41 9.91 6.57 33.91
N GLU A 42 9.56 6.62 35.21
CA GLU A 42 8.42 5.87 35.73
C GLU A 42 7.12 6.53 35.22
N GLY A 43 6.47 5.85 34.27
CA GLY A 43 5.10 6.09 33.82
C GLY A 43 4.29 4.80 33.95
N PRO A 44 2.97 4.88 34.18
CA PRO A 44 2.26 3.91 35.00
C PRO A 44 2.08 2.54 34.35
N VAL A 45 2.35 1.52 35.19
CA VAL A 45 2.00 0.11 35.00
C VAL A 45 0.48 0.00 34.81
N LEU A 46 0.04 -0.18 33.57
CA LEU A 46 -1.31 -0.65 33.28
C LEU A 46 -1.33 -2.17 33.40
N GLY A 47 -2.12 -2.63 34.38
CA GLY A 47 -2.23 -4.00 34.83
C GLY A 47 -2.45 -5.01 33.71
N SER A 48 -1.76 -6.13 33.88
CA SER A 48 -1.98 -7.39 33.20
C SER A 48 -3.28 -8.03 33.70
N ASP A 49 -4.36 -7.88 32.94
CA ASP A 49 -5.49 -8.80 33.02
C ASP A 49 -5.54 -9.60 31.71
N ALA A 50 -4.84 -10.73 31.77
CA ALA A 50 -4.89 -11.79 30.79
C ALA A 50 -6.14 -12.64 31.06
N ASP A 51 -7.31 -12.16 30.61
CA ASP A 51 -8.48 -13.01 30.51
C ASP A 51 -8.52 -13.67 29.13
N HIS A 52 -8.02 -14.90 29.14
CA HIS A 52 -8.06 -15.85 28.05
C HIS A 52 -9.50 -16.37 27.85
N GLU A 53 -10.36 -15.62 27.17
CA GLU A 53 -11.60 -16.19 26.64
C GLU A 53 -11.35 -16.82 25.26
N ASN A 54 -11.15 -18.13 25.32
CA ASN A 54 -11.16 -19.07 24.22
C ASN A 54 -12.53 -19.06 23.50
N ARG A 55 -12.71 -18.17 22.52
CA ARG A 55 -13.86 -18.20 21.62
C ARG A 55 -13.48 -18.90 20.31
N SER A 56 -13.99 -20.11 20.17
CA SER A 56 -14.00 -20.96 18.97
C SER A 56 -14.03 -20.12 17.68
N VAL A 57 -12.91 -20.10 16.97
CA VAL A 57 -12.85 -19.60 15.59
C VAL A 57 -13.39 -20.71 14.69
N ASN A 58 -14.72 -20.81 14.64
CA ASN A 58 -15.34 -21.37 13.45
C ASN A 58 -15.16 -20.35 12.34
N GLY A 59 -14.59 -20.81 11.23
CA GLY A 59 -14.35 -20.00 10.04
C GLY A 59 -15.67 -19.56 9.40
N ASP A 60 -16.25 -18.51 9.95
CA ASP A 60 -17.33 -17.77 9.30
C ASP A 60 -16.68 -16.91 8.21
N LYS A 61 -17.00 -17.24 6.96
CA LYS A 61 -16.65 -16.42 5.80
C LYS A 61 -17.11 -15.00 6.11
N ALA A 62 -16.24 -14.03 5.87
CA ALA A 62 -16.59 -12.62 5.98
C ALA A 62 -17.82 -12.38 5.08
N ASP A 63 -18.99 -12.24 5.69
CA ASP A 63 -20.19 -11.83 5.00
C ASP A 63 -19.94 -10.40 4.50
N GLU A 64 -19.82 -10.26 3.19
CA GLU A 64 -19.65 -8.96 2.52
C GLU A 64 -20.84 -8.02 2.80
N ASP A 65 -21.94 -8.56 3.35
CA ASP A 65 -23.20 -7.90 3.69
C ASP A 65 -23.32 -7.45 5.17
N ALA A 66 -22.26 -7.54 5.98
CA ALA A 66 -22.30 -7.05 7.37
C ALA A 66 -22.59 -5.53 7.44
N PRO A 67 -23.44 -5.06 8.39
CA PRO A 67 -23.79 -3.65 8.48
C PRO A 67 -22.53 -2.78 8.69
N ALA A 68 -22.53 -1.56 8.12
CA ALA A 68 -21.35 -0.70 8.06
C ALA A 68 -20.65 -0.51 9.42
N ASN A 69 -21.41 -0.44 10.52
CA ASN A 69 -20.88 -0.35 11.88
C ASN A 69 -20.11 -1.61 12.34
N ALA A 70 -20.56 -2.81 11.96
CA ALA A 70 -19.91 -4.07 12.27
C ALA A 70 -18.65 -4.27 11.42
N ARG A 71 -18.67 -3.88 10.15
CA ARG A 71 -17.48 -3.85 9.28
C ARG A 71 -16.41 -2.91 9.82
N MET A 72 -16.80 -1.71 10.25
CA MET A 72 -15.90 -0.75 10.88
C MET A 72 -15.32 -1.27 12.20
N ALA A 73 -16.13 -1.92 13.05
CA ALA A 73 -15.65 -2.51 14.30
C ALA A 73 -14.67 -3.68 14.06
N ALA A 74 -14.99 -4.58 13.11
CA ALA A 74 -14.12 -5.69 12.73
C ALA A 74 -12.81 -5.17 12.12
N GLY A 75 -12.89 -4.22 11.20
CA GLY A 75 -11.71 -3.63 10.57
C GLY A 75 -10.85 -2.83 11.54
N GLY A 76 -11.45 -2.12 12.49
CA GLY A 76 -10.72 -1.42 13.55
C GLY A 76 -9.88 -2.37 14.40
N ARG A 77 -10.41 -3.56 14.72
CA ARG A 77 -9.65 -4.60 15.42
C ARG A 77 -8.48 -5.13 14.59
N VAL A 78 -8.73 -5.47 13.32
CA VAL A 78 -7.69 -5.97 12.40
C VAL A 78 -6.59 -4.92 12.20
N LEU A 79 -6.96 -3.65 12.04
CA LEU A 79 -6.01 -2.55 11.93
C LEU A 79 -5.20 -2.37 13.23
N GLY A 80 -5.85 -2.48 14.39
CA GLY A 80 -5.18 -2.45 15.69
C GLY A 80 -4.14 -3.54 15.84
N GLU A 81 -4.48 -4.77 15.43
CA GLU A 81 -3.56 -5.92 15.42
C GLU A 81 -2.40 -5.69 14.44
N ALA A 82 -2.68 -5.22 13.23
CA ALA A 82 -1.64 -4.90 12.24
C ALA A 82 -0.63 -3.90 12.79
N ARG A 83 -1.10 -2.84 13.46
CA ARG A 83 -0.24 -1.84 14.11
C ARG A 83 0.55 -2.42 15.28
N ALA A 84 -0.03 -3.34 16.05
CA ALA A 84 0.67 -4.04 17.11
C ALA A 84 1.78 -4.96 16.57
N ALA A 85 1.50 -5.71 15.50
CA ALA A 85 2.47 -6.51 14.79
C ALA A 85 3.60 -5.63 14.21
N LEU A 86 3.27 -4.48 13.63
CA LEU A 86 4.27 -3.55 13.10
C LEU A 86 5.25 -3.10 14.19
N ARG A 87 4.76 -2.69 15.36
CA ARG A 87 5.60 -2.24 16.47
C ARG A 87 6.54 -3.32 17.02
N THR A 88 6.12 -4.58 16.98
CA THR A 88 6.82 -5.68 17.66
C THR A 88 7.63 -6.58 16.72
N LYS A 89 7.18 -6.73 15.48
CA LYS A 89 7.69 -7.71 14.50
C LYS A 89 8.00 -7.09 13.14
N GLY A 90 7.68 -5.81 12.93
CA GLY A 90 7.99 -5.09 11.69
C GLY A 90 6.99 -5.31 10.55
N CYS A 91 7.33 -4.75 9.39
CA CYS A 91 6.45 -4.63 8.22
C CYS A 91 6.01 -5.99 7.64
N GLU A 92 6.91 -6.97 7.55
CA GLU A 92 6.60 -8.29 6.96
C GLU A 92 5.51 -9.02 7.75
N ALA A 93 5.57 -8.97 9.08
CA ALA A 93 4.57 -9.57 9.95
C ALA A 93 3.24 -8.82 9.94
N ALA A 94 3.27 -7.49 9.75
CA ALA A 94 2.07 -6.64 9.76
C ALA A 94 1.32 -6.64 8.43
N ALA A 95 2.02 -6.79 7.31
CA ALA A 95 1.46 -6.65 5.96
C ALA A 95 0.23 -7.53 5.68
N PRO A 96 0.14 -8.80 6.12
CA PRO A 96 -1.06 -9.60 5.91
C PRO A 96 -2.32 -9.00 6.57
N ALA A 97 -2.23 -8.54 7.82
CA ALA A 97 -3.35 -7.93 8.52
C ALA A 97 -3.72 -6.55 7.91
N TYR A 98 -2.70 -5.77 7.52
CA TYR A 98 -2.94 -4.53 6.78
C TYR A 98 -3.65 -4.77 5.44
N ARG A 99 -3.33 -5.83 4.68
CA ARG A 99 -4.06 -6.17 3.44
C ARG A 99 -5.54 -6.43 3.70
N VAL A 100 -5.86 -7.13 4.78
CA VAL A 100 -7.25 -7.39 5.17
C VAL A 100 -7.97 -6.06 5.48
N ALA A 101 -7.38 -5.21 6.33
CA ALA A 101 -7.97 -3.92 6.67
C ALA A 101 -8.09 -2.98 5.46
N ALA A 102 -7.04 -2.85 4.64
CA ALA A 102 -7.03 -2.04 3.43
C ALA A 102 -8.09 -2.50 2.40
N GLY A 103 -8.30 -3.81 2.29
CA GLY A 103 -9.33 -4.43 1.46
C GLY A 103 -10.76 -4.14 1.91
N MET A 104 -10.96 -3.65 3.14
CA MET A 104 -12.29 -3.24 3.60
C MET A 104 -12.80 -1.96 2.93
N GLY A 105 -11.95 -1.24 2.18
CA GLY A 105 -12.39 -0.16 1.30
C GLY A 105 -12.42 1.21 1.99
N GLU A 106 -13.50 1.96 1.77
CA GLU A 106 -13.70 3.30 2.32
C GLU A 106 -13.66 3.28 3.87
N GLY A 107 -13.06 4.31 4.46
CA GLY A 107 -12.86 4.44 5.90
C GLY A 107 -11.59 3.73 6.42
N PHE A 108 -10.88 3.01 5.54
CA PHE A 108 -9.63 2.31 5.85
C PHE A 108 -8.43 2.90 5.11
N GLU A 109 -8.48 4.17 4.72
CA GLU A 109 -7.40 4.87 4.02
C GLU A 109 -6.12 4.90 4.86
N ALA A 110 -6.25 4.97 6.19
CA ALA A 110 -5.12 4.83 7.11
C ALA A 110 -4.44 3.45 6.98
N ALA A 111 -5.21 2.37 6.82
CA ALA A 111 -4.67 1.03 6.61
C ALA A 111 -4.04 0.89 5.22
N GLN A 112 -4.66 1.47 4.19
CA GLN A 112 -4.11 1.51 2.84
C GLN A 112 -2.76 2.26 2.81
N HIS A 113 -2.68 3.41 3.47
CA HIS A 113 -1.44 4.15 3.66
C HIS A 113 -0.36 3.32 4.36
N GLU A 114 -0.69 2.77 5.53
CA GLU A 114 0.27 2.02 6.37
C GLU A 114 0.74 0.73 5.69
N LEU A 115 -0.15 0.07 4.95
CA LEU A 115 0.21 -1.06 4.09
C LEU A 115 1.21 -0.64 3.01
N GLY A 116 0.90 0.45 2.30
CA GLY A 116 1.74 0.97 1.24
C GLY A 116 3.14 1.29 1.71
N ASP A 117 3.25 1.96 2.85
CA ASP A 117 4.53 2.23 3.50
C ASP A 117 5.29 0.96 3.89
N CYS A 118 4.62 -0.01 4.51
CA CYS A 118 5.24 -1.29 4.85
C CYS A 118 5.81 -1.98 3.61
N LEU A 119 5.01 -2.12 2.55
CA LEU A 119 5.40 -2.83 1.33
C LEU A 119 6.59 -2.18 0.61
N LEU A 120 6.70 -0.85 0.65
CA LEU A 120 7.85 -0.15 0.07
C LEU A 120 9.17 -0.42 0.81
N THR A 121 9.12 -0.90 2.05
CA THR A 121 10.30 -1.21 2.89
C THR A 121 10.68 -2.69 2.90
N ILE A 122 9.74 -3.58 2.57
CA ILE A 122 9.97 -5.04 2.59
C ILE A 122 10.92 -5.42 1.46
N THR A 123 11.91 -6.24 1.79
CA THR A 123 12.81 -6.85 0.80
C THR A 123 12.37 -8.30 0.58
N GLY A 124 11.95 -8.62 -0.64
CA GLY A 124 11.56 -9.98 -1.00
C GLY A 124 12.76 -10.93 -1.08
N ARG A 125 12.49 -12.22 -1.25
CA ARG A 125 13.51 -13.27 -1.40
C ARG A 125 14.39 -13.07 -2.63
N ASN A 126 13.91 -12.31 -3.60
CA ASN A 126 14.63 -11.91 -4.80
C ASN A 126 14.14 -10.54 -5.28
N GLU A 127 14.81 -9.99 -6.30
CA GLU A 127 14.50 -8.68 -6.86
C GLU A 127 13.10 -8.61 -7.46
N THR A 128 12.61 -9.70 -8.06
CA THR A 128 11.25 -9.76 -8.63
C THR A 128 10.18 -9.63 -7.56
N GLU A 129 10.33 -10.35 -6.44
CA GLU A 129 9.40 -10.27 -5.31
C GLU A 129 9.45 -8.89 -4.65
N THR A 130 10.64 -8.30 -4.49
CA THR A 130 10.80 -6.91 -4.03
C THR A 130 10.10 -5.91 -4.97
N ALA A 131 10.21 -6.10 -6.28
CA ALA A 131 9.55 -5.25 -7.26
C ALA A 131 8.02 -5.35 -7.18
N LEU A 132 7.48 -6.55 -6.94
CA LEU A 132 6.04 -6.76 -6.73
C LEU A 132 5.55 -6.04 -5.46
N PHE A 133 6.29 -6.13 -4.35
CA PHE A 133 5.94 -5.36 -3.15
C PHE A 133 5.98 -3.85 -3.40
N ARG A 134 6.97 -3.35 -4.15
CA ARG A 134 7.04 -1.93 -4.51
C ARG A 134 5.84 -1.47 -5.34
N GLN A 135 5.44 -2.28 -6.32
CA GLN A 135 4.25 -2.00 -7.15
C GLN A 135 2.96 -2.00 -6.32
N GLU A 136 2.77 -3.02 -5.49
CA GLU A 136 1.62 -3.12 -4.59
C GLU A 136 1.59 -1.95 -3.58
N GLY A 137 2.75 -1.57 -3.04
CA GLY A 137 2.87 -0.47 -2.10
C GLY A 137 2.47 0.87 -2.72
N MET A 138 2.94 1.13 -3.94
CA MET A 138 2.53 2.32 -4.70
C MET A 138 1.04 2.30 -5.04
N PHE A 139 0.46 1.14 -5.35
CA PHE A 139 -0.98 1.01 -5.58
C PHE A 139 -1.80 1.45 -4.36
N TRP A 140 -1.47 0.94 -3.17
CA TRP A 140 -2.20 1.29 -1.95
C TRP A 140 -1.99 2.73 -1.50
N LEU A 141 -0.77 3.27 -1.64
CA LEU A 141 -0.51 4.69 -1.38
C LEU A 141 -1.30 5.60 -2.31
N ASN A 142 -1.32 5.31 -3.62
CA ASN A 142 -2.11 6.08 -4.57
C ASN A 142 -3.58 6.05 -4.19
N ARG A 143 -4.13 4.87 -3.92
CA ARG A 143 -5.53 4.73 -3.50
C ARG A 143 -5.86 5.58 -2.28
N ALA A 144 -5.03 5.51 -1.23
CA ALA A 144 -5.22 6.29 -0.01
C ALA A 144 -5.11 7.79 -0.27
N ALA A 145 -4.13 8.23 -1.08
CA ALA A 145 -3.91 9.63 -1.38
C ALA A 145 -5.06 10.24 -2.19
N PHE A 146 -5.57 9.50 -3.18
CA PHE A 146 -6.75 9.90 -3.95
C PHE A 146 -8.02 9.89 -3.11
N ALA A 147 -8.14 9.03 -2.10
CA ALA A 147 -9.23 9.08 -1.12
C ALA A 147 -9.10 10.24 -0.10
N GLY A 148 -8.06 11.08 -0.21
CA GLY A 148 -7.90 12.27 0.64
C GLY A 148 -6.98 12.07 1.85
N ASN A 149 -6.34 10.91 2.01
CA ASN A 149 -5.47 10.66 3.15
C ASN A 149 -4.22 11.55 3.11
N ALA A 150 -4.12 12.49 4.05
CA ALA A 150 -3.03 13.46 4.09
C ALA A 150 -1.64 12.81 4.24
N ARG A 151 -1.52 11.72 5.03
CA ARG A 151 -0.25 10.99 5.18
C ARG A 151 0.20 10.37 3.86
N ALA A 152 -0.72 9.77 3.11
CA ALA A 152 -0.42 9.21 1.79
C ALA A 152 -0.07 10.27 0.75
N GLN A 153 -0.75 11.42 0.74
CA GLN A 153 -0.42 12.53 -0.15
C GLN A 153 1.00 13.05 0.12
N ARG A 154 1.35 13.28 1.39
CA ARG A 154 2.70 13.66 1.80
C ARG A 154 3.73 12.63 1.39
N ARG A 155 3.41 11.35 1.57
CA ARG A 155 4.31 10.24 1.23
C ARG A 155 4.57 10.18 -0.27
N LEU A 156 3.56 10.31 -1.11
CA LEU A 156 3.71 10.38 -2.56
C LEU A 156 4.55 11.57 -2.99
N ALA A 157 4.32 12.76 -2.42
CA ALA A 157 5.13 13.94 -2.68
C ALA A 157 6.63 13.69 -2.45
N ILE A 158 6.98 13.08 -1.30
CA ILE A 158 8.37 12.76 -0.95
C ILE A 158 8.95 11.66 -1.85
N LEU A 159 8.19 10.61 -2.13
CA LEU A 159 8.66 9.50 -2.97
C LEU A 159 8.96 9.97 -4.40
N HIS A 160 8.12 10.84 -4.94
CA HIS A 160 8.30 11.39 -6.27
C HIS A 160 9.44 12.42 -6.33
N ALA A 161 9.65 13.20 -5.26
CA ALA A 161 10.77 14.14 -5.16
C ALA A 161 12.13 13.42 -5.04
N SER A 162 12.14 12.24 -4.43
CA SER A 162 13.35 11.46 -4.19
C SER A 162 13.76 10.64 -5.42
N PRO A 163 15.03 10.70 -5.88
CA PRO A 163 15.54 9.78 -6.90
C PRO A 163 15.68 8.33 -6.38
N ILE A 164 15.69 8.16 -5.05
CA ILE A 164 15.82 6.84 -4.40
C ILE A 164 14.48 6.11 -4.50
N GLY A 165 14.49 4.93 -5.12
CA GLY A 165 13.32 4.05 -5.20
C GLY A 165 12.61 4.01 -6.55
N GLY A 166 13.11 4.70 -7.57
CA GLY A 166 12.69 4.56 -8.97
C GLY A 166 11.31 5.15 -9.31
N ALA A 167 10.64 5.80 -8.36
CA ALA A 167 9.39 6.52 -8.56
C ALA A 167 9.63 8.03 -8.76
N HIS A 168 10.79 8.42 -9.29
CA HIS A 168 11.18 9.82 -9.40
C HIS A 168 10.39 10.54 -10.51
N ASP A 169 9.58 11.52 -10.12
CA ASP A 169 8.80 12.36 -11.01
C ASP A 169 8.57 13.71 -10.32
N GLN A 170 9.36 14.72 -10.70
CA GLN A 170 9.31 16.03 -10.04
C GLN A 170 7.97 16.74 -10.25
N GLU A 171 7.30 16.55 -11.39
CA GLU A 171 5.99 17.15 -11.67
C GLU A 171 4.90 16.53 -10.77
N LEU A 172 4.89 15.20 -10.63
CA LEU A 172 4.01 14.52 -9.67
C LEU A 172 4.36 14.87 -8.21
N ALA A 173 5.64 15.05 -7.89
CA ALA A 173 6.07 15.48 -6.56
C ALA A 173 5.48 16.85 -6.20
N LEU A 174 5.55 17.82 -7.12
CA LEU A 174 4.98 19.14 -6.93
C LEU A 174 3.45 19.06 -6.85
N SER A 175 2.82 18.28 -7.73
CA SER A 175 1.37 18.06 -7.75
C SER A 175 0.85 17.58 -6.39
N TRP A 176 1.42 16.52 -5.85
CA TRP A 176 1.04 15.99 -4.53
C TRP A 176 1.43 16.92 -3.38
N SER A 177 2.53 17.67 -3.49
CA SER A 177 2.93 18.66 -2.48
C SER A 177 1.87 19.75 -2.32
N LEU A 178 1.33 20.24 -3.45
CA LEU A 178 0.30 21.27 -3.47
C LEU A 178 -1.05 20.74 -2.98
N VAL A 179 -1.41 19.48 -3.31
CA VAL A 179 -2.60 18.82 -2.76
C VAL A 179 -2.49 18.67 -1.25
N TYR A 180 -1.36 18.14 -0.75
CA TYR A 180 -1.12 17.97 0.69
C TYR A 180 -1.21 19.30 1.45
N GLY A 181 -0.61 20.38 0.92
CA GLY A 181 -0.63 21.70 1.56
C GLY A 181 -2.02 22.32 1.69
N LYS A 182 -3.01 21.87 0.90
CA LYS A 182 -4.42 22.30 1.01
C LYS A 182 -5.28 21.34 1.81
N ASN A 183 -4.76 20.16 2.18
CA ASN A 183 -5.52 19.15 2.87
C ASN A 183 -5.77 19.58 4.33
N PRO A 184 -7.04 19.67 4.79
CA PRO A 184 -7.34 20.08 6.17
C PRO A 184 -6.81 19.10 7.23
N GLU A 185 -6.52 17.85 6.86
CA GLU A 185 -5.96 16.84 7.76
C GLU A 185 -4.42 16.82 7.80
N ALA A 186 -3.74 17.71 7.08
CA ALA A 186 -2.27 17.72 7.01
C ALA A 186 -1.61 17.83 8.41
N ASP A 187 -2.20 18.65 9.29
CA ASP A 187 -1.69 18.86 10.64
C ASP A 187 -2.18 17.82 11.67
N LEU A 188 -3.23 17.06 11.35
CA LEU A 188 -3.91 16.17 12.30
C LEU A 188 -2.98 15.08 12.87
N TYR A 189 -2.06 14.58 12.05
CA TYR A 189 -1.18 13.46 12.39
C TYR A 189 0.25 13.90 12.75
N GLY A 190 0.49 15.19 13.02
CA GLY A 190 1.80 15.70 13.43
C GLY A 190 2.89 15.61 12.36
N GLN A 191 2.52 15.42 11.09
CA GLN A 191 3.46 15.35 9.96
C GLN A 191 4.02 16.74 9.58
N GLY A 192 3.31 17.80 9.97
CA GLY A 192 3.65 19.19 9.68
C GLY A 192 3.70 19.52 8.18
N PRO A 193 4.08 20.74 7.82
CA PRO A 193 4.26 21.10 6.43
C PRO A 193 5.40 20.29 5.79
N LEU A 194 5.33 20.09 4.47
CA LEU A 194 6.48 19.63 3.70
C LEU A 194 7.63 20.64 3.84
N PRO A 195 8.90 20.21 3.74
CA PRO A 195 10.03 21.14 3.77
C PRO A 195 9.85 22.24 2.71
N SER A 196 9.90 23.51 3.12
CA SER A 196 9.68 24.65 2.21
C SER A 196 10.67 24.64 1.03
N THR A 197 11.91 24.26 1.31
CA THR A 197 12.98 24.11 0.32
C THR A 197 12.67 23.07 -0.76
N MET A 198 11.89 22.03 -0.45
CA MET A 198 11.48 21.03 -1.43
C MET A 198 10.51 21.63 -2.45
N VAL A 199 9.47 22.32 -1.99
CA VAL A 199 8.44 22.89 -2.87
C VAL A 199 9.03 24.04 -3.70
N GLU A 200 9.81 24.92 -3.07
CA GLU A 200 10.50 26.01 -3.75
C GLU A 200 11.51 25.49 -4.79
N GLY A 201 12.29 24.46 -4.43
CA GLY A 201 13.22 23.80 -5.36
C GLY A 201 12.50 23.22 -6.57
N LEU A 202 11.42 22.46 -6.34
CA LEU A 202 10.61 21.89 -7.43
C LEU A 202 10.02 22.97 -8.35
N MET A 203 9.53 24.08 -7.80
CA MET A 203 8.98 25.19 -8.61
C MET A 203 10.05 25.91 -9.45
N ASN A 204 11.30 25.96 -8.98
CA ASN A 204 12.40 26.60 -9.70
C ASN A 204 13.04 25.67 -10.74
N ASP A 205 13.08 24.37 -10.47
CA ASP A 205 13.77 23.39 -11.33
C ASP A 205 12.89 22.88 -12.48
N LEU A 206 11.56 22.88 -12.31
CA LEU A 206 10.62 22.42 -13.32
C LEU A 206 10.38 23.47 -14.42
N PRO A 207 10.13 23.04 -15.68
CA PRO A 207 9.69 23.95 -16.72
C PRO A 207 8.31 24.55 -16.38
N ASP A 208 8.05 25.78 -16.82
CA ASP A 208 6.79 26.51 -16.54
C ASP A 208 5.54 25.67 -16.83
N ALA A 209 5.54 24.90 -17.92
CA ALA A 209 4.43 24.03 -18.29
C ALA A 209 4.14 22.95 -17.22
N ALA A 210 5.18 22.32 -16.65
CA ALA A 210 5.01 21.31 -15.60
C ALA A 210 4.51 21.95 -14.29
N VAL A 211 4.99 23.16 -13.97
CA VAL A 211 4.49 23.91 -12.82
C VAL A 211 3.00 24.28 -12.98
N VAL A 212 2.58 24.65 -14.19
CA VAL A 212 1.16 24.91 -14.51
C VAL A 212 0.33 23.63 -14.34
N ASN A 213 0.75 22.51 -14.95
CA ASN A 213 0.06 21.23 -14.83
C ASN A 213 -0.10 20.80 -13.36
N ALA A 214 0.95 20.91 -12.55
CA ALA A 214 0.91 20.55 -11.14
C ALA A 214 -0.07 21.43 -10.33
N LYS A 215 -0.11 22.73 -10.63
CA LYS A 215 -1.08 23.66 -10.02
C LYS A 215 -2.51 23.35 -10.45
N GLU A 216 -2.73 23.00 -11.71
CA GLU A 216 -4.04 22.61 -12.23
C GLU A 216 -4.53 21.29 -11.61
N PHE A 217 -3.65 20.29 -11.51
CA PHE A 217 -3.93 19.05 -10.79
C PHE A 217 -4.37 19.35 -9.35
N ALA A 218 -3.58 20.14 -8.62
CA ALA A 218 -3.89 20.47 -7.23
C ALA A 218 -5.07 21.44 -7.04
N ALA A 219 -5.51 22.14 -8.09
CA ALA A 219 -6.70 22.98 -8.07
C ALA A 219 -7.97 22.18 -8.38
N SER A 220 -7.87 21.13 -9.20
CA SER A 220 -8.98 20.26 -9.59
C SER A 220 -9.10 19.00 -8.73
N PHE A 221 -8.17 18.78 -7.80
CA PHE A 221 -8.17 17.59 -6.94
C PHE A 221 -9.38 17.58 -6.00
N GLU A 222 -10.20 16.53 -6.13
CA GLU A 222 -11.27 16.19 -5.21
C GLU A 222 -11.07 14.74 -4.71
N PRO A 223 -11.18 14.47 -3.39
CA PRO A 223 -11.07 13.13 -2.87
C PRO A 223 -12.07 12.16 -3.51
N LEU A 224 -11.59 11.02 -3.99
CA LEU A 224 -12.41 9.96 -4.54
C LEU A 224 -13.10 9.20 -3.41
N VAL A 225 -14.38 9.51 -3.19
CA VAL A 225 -15.27 8.76 -2.31
C VAL A 225 -16.01 7.71 -3.16
N LEU A 226 -15.66 6.44 -2.98
CA LEU A 226 -16.37 5.34 -3.63
C LEU A 226 -17.73 5.19 -2.95
N GLN A 227 -18.80 5.63 -3.61
CA GLN A 227 -20.16 5.48 -3.09
C GLN A 227 -20.42 4.03 -2.65
N SER A 228 -21.02 3.86 -1.48
CA SER A 228 -21.47 2.56 -1.01
C SER A 228 -22.37 1.91 -2.06
N TYR A 229 -22.01 0.70 -2.50
CA TYR A 229 -22.84 -0.07 -3.42
C TYR A 229 -24.17 -0.39 -2.73
N GLU A 230 -25.25 0.25 -3.17
CA GLU A 230 -26.60 -0.18 -2.85
C GLU A 230 -27.01 -1.25 -3.86
N PRO A 231 -27.18 -2.53 -3.44
CA PRO A 231 -27.66 -3.56 -4.34
C PRO A 231 -29.03 -3.13 -4.86
N SER A 232 -29.23 -3.21 -6.18
CA SER A 232 -30.57 -2.99 -6.75
C SER A 232 -31.55 -3.92 -6.04
N GLU A 233 -32.68 -3.41 -5.56
CA GLU A 233 -33.75 -4.22 -4.97
C GLU A 233 -34.17 -5.30 -5.98
N ARG A 234 -33.60 -6.50 -5.85
CA ARG A 234 -34.03 -7.64 -6.66
C ARG A 234 -35.42 -7.98 -6.19
N SER A 235 -36.44 -7.68 -7.00
CA SER A 235 -37.81 -8.12 -6.76
C SER A 235 -37.78 -9.63 -6.50
N GLY A 236 -38.03 -10.03 -5.25
CA GLY A 236 -37.92 -11.40 -4.74
C GLY A 236 -39.01 -12.35 -5.26
N LYS A 237 -39.38 -12.25 -6.54
CA LYS A 237 -40.45 -13.07 -7.12
C LYS A 237 -39.99 -14.32 -7.85
N ASP A 238 -38.70 -14.50 -8.14
CA ASP A 238 -38.28 -15.55 -9.07
C ASP A 238 -37.04 -16.34 -8.66
N ARG A 239 -36.77 -16.43 -7.36
CA ARG A 239 -35.78 -17.39 -6.85
C ARG A 239 -36.47 -18.30 -5.86
N GLY A 240 -36.82 -19.49 -6.34
CA GLY A 240 -37.03 -20.63 -5.45
C GLY A 240 -35.90 -20.71 -4.43
N SER A 241 -36.24 -21.15 -3.23
CA SER A 241 -35.34 -21.18 -2.08
C SER A 241 -34.03 -21.91 -2.44
N PHE A 242 -32.97 -21.64 -1.67
CA PHE A 242 -31.70 -22.37 -1.87
C PHE A 242 -31.91 -23.89 -1.73
N GLU A 243 -32.86 -24.29 -0.88
CA GLU A 243 -33.30 -25.66 -0.70
C GLU A 243 -34.02 -26.20 -1.94
N ASP A 244 -34.91 -25.42 -2.57
CA ASP A 244 -35.57 -25.82 -3.83
C ASP A 244 -34.56 -26.06 -4.95
N ARG A 245 -33.55 -25.19 -5.07
CA ARG A 245 -32.48 -25.37 -6.08
C ARG A 245 -31.58 -26.57 -5.77
N ARG A 246 -31.31 -26.84 -4.49
CA ARG A 246 -30.56 -28.02 -4.05
C ARG A 246 -31.34 -29.30 -4.34
N GLU A 247 -32.63 -29.33 -4.05
CA GLU A 247 -33.49 -30.47 -4.36
C GLU A 247 -33.64 -30.69 -5.87
N GLU A 248 -33.74 -29.63 -6.67
CA GLU A 248 -33.77 -29.75 -8.13
C GLU A 248 -32.47 -30.36 -8.67
N PHE A 249 -31.33 -29.90 -8.15
CA PHE A 249 -30.02 -30.44 -8.53
C PHE A 249 -29.87 -31.92 -8.14
N GLU A 250 -30.31 -32.30 -6.95
CA GLU A 250 -30.33 -33.69 -6.49
C GLU A 250 -31.28 -34.57 -7.31
N ARG A 251 -32.45 -34.04 -7.73
CA ARG A 251 -33.37 -34.74 -8.66
C ARG A 251 -32.74 -34.99 -10.02
N ARG A 252 -32.08 -33.99 -10.62
CA ARG A 252 -31.38 -34.13 -11.91
C ARG A 252 -30.27 -35.18 -11.83
N ARG A 253 -29.52 -35.21 -10.73
CA ARG A 253 -28.47 -36.21 -10.50
C ARG A 253 -29.03 -37.63 -10.39
N ARG A 254 -30.20 -37.81 -9.76
CA ARG A 254 -30.88 -39.12 -9.66
C ARG A 254 -31.46 -39.59 -11.00
N GLN A 255 -31.88 -38.67 -11.86
CA GLN A 255 -32.42 -38.98 -13.19
C GLN A 255 -31.33 -39.16 -14.27
N GLY A 256 -30.12 -38.62 -14.07
CA GLY A 256 -29.00 -38.64 -15.02
C GLY A 256 -28.10 -39.88 -14.98
N GLY A 257 -28.60 -41.04 -14.57
CA GLY A 257 -27.84 -42.29 -14.58
C GLY A 257 -27.90 -43.01 -15.94
N ARG A 258 -27.18 -42.55 -16.98
CA ARG A 258 -26.84 -43.39 -18.15
C ARG A 258 -25.66 -42.86 -18.98
N ARG A 259 -24.58 -43.66 -18.94
CA ARG A 259 -23.48 -43.86 -19.91
C ARG A 259 -22.58 -42.67 -20.25
N GLY A 260 -21.35 -42.71 -19.74
CA GLY A 260 -20.22 -41.99 -20.32
C GLY A 260 -19.87 -42.53 -21.72
N PRO A 261 -19.26 -41.73 -22.61
CA PRO A 261 -18.88 -42.18 -23.94
C PRO A 261 -17.73 -43.20 -23.84
N GLY A 262 -17.93 -44.37 -24.45
CA GLY A 262 -16.87 -45.36 -24.65
C GLY A 262 -15.82 -44.83 -25.62
N ILE A 263 -14.55 -45.05 -25.28
CA ILE A 263 -13.43 -44.84 -26.19
C ILE A 263 -13.35 -46.09 -27.05
N ASP A 264 -13.81 -46.00 -28.30
CA ASP A 264 -13.64 -47.07 -29.27
C ASP A 264 -12.26 -46.92 -29.93
N SER A 265 -11.39 -47.88 -29.65
CA SER A 265 -10.10 -48.06 -30.30
C SER A 265 -10.30 -48.66 -31.70
N ASN A 266 -9.80 -47.99 -32.73
CA ASN A 266 -9.46 -48.58 -34.03
C ASN A 266 -8.22 -47.90 -34.59
#